data_AF-A0A164GFC2-F1
#
_entry.id   AF-A0A164GFC2-F1
#
_cell.length_a   1.000
_cell.length_b   1.000
_cell.length_c   1.000
_cell.angle_alpha   90.00
_cell.angle_beta   90.00
_cell.angle_gamma   90.00
#
_symmetry.space_group_name_H-M   'P 1'
#
loop_
_entity.id
_entity.type
_entity.pdbx_description
1 polymer ?
#
loop_
_entity_poly.entity_id
_entity_poly.type
_entity_poly.pdbx_seq_one_letter_code
_entity_poly.pdbx_strand_id
1 'polypeptide(L)'
;MLLKRVLKKGSNYLLPYSKMKNEFGDQFSDELFNAIFENDIYELPFDKNVELIADKWNDFAEIALEDNKVYIFECCFIQNPLTIGMIKYGEQKEKIINYVMKVAKIIENLNPMLLYVEQDNLEFSFRKALKERTPEWSTGIIDYYTNQGYGKEHNHSGVEGAIKVLEARRNLELEIFDMLKMKKEKINNTKYEIDSYRSMLKDKLTIQMVK
;
A
#
# COMPACT_ATOMS: atom_id res chain seq x y z
N MET A 1 27.95 -8.43 -9.96
CA MET A 1 26.69 -9.09 -9.54
C MET A 1 25.51 -8.11 -9.55
N LEU A 2 25.60 -7.01 -8.78
CA LEU A 2 24.56 -5.96 -8.71
C LEU A 2 24.22 -5.34 -10.07
N LEU A 3 25.22 -4.89 -10.83
CA LEU A 3 25.04 -4.20 -12.12
C LEU A 3 24.24 -5.00 -13.17
N LYS A 4 24.20 -6.34 -13.08
CA LYS A 4 23.40 -7.18 -14.00
C LYS A 4 21.91 -7.21 -13.65
N ARG A 5 21.54 -6.78 -12.44
CA ARG A 5 20.17 -6.81 -11.91
C ARG A 5 19.60 -5.41 -11.65
N VAL A 6 20.39 -4.38 -11.86
CA VAL A 6 19.97 -2.98 -11.77
C VAL A 6 19.14 -2.64 -12.99
N LEU A 7 17.95 -2.10 -12.77
CA LEU A 7 17.16 -1.45 -13.81
C LEU A 7 17.48 0.04 -13.78
N LYS A 8 18.03 0.57 -14.88
CA LYS A 8 18.24 2.02 -15.03
C LYS A 8 16.96 2.66 -15.55
N LYS A 9 16.44 3.66 -14.82
CA LYS A 9 15.25 4.43 -15.20
C LYS A 9 15.59 5.93 -15.13
N GLY A 10 15.91 6.50 -16.30
CA GLY A 10 16.46 7.85 -16.39
C GLY A 10 17.81 7.96 -15.66
N SER A 11 17.88 8.84 -14.65
CA SER A 11 19.02 8.98 -13.73
C SER A 11 18.98 8.03 -12.54
N ASN A 12 17.86 7.31 -12.32
CA ASN A 12 17.68 6.42 -11.17
C ASN A 12 18.16 4.99 -11.47
N TYR A 13 18.54 4.28 -10.42
CA TYR A 13 18.90 2.86 -10.45
C TYR A 13 18.02 2.08 -9.47
N LEU A 14 17.21 1.16 -9.98
CA LEU A 14 16.30 0.35 -9.19
C LEU A 14 16.90 -1.04 -9.00
N LEU A 15 16.91 -1.52 -7.76
CA LEU A 15 17.54 -2.78 -7.38
C LEU A 15 16.56 -3.63 -6.53
N PRO A 16 16.22 -4.86 -6.93
CA PRO A 16 15.39 -5.76 -6.12
C PRO A 16 16.20 -6.42 -4.99
N TYR A 17 16.77 -5.61 -4.09
CA TYR A 17 17.78 -6.04 -3.12
C TYR A 17 17.28 -7.09 -2.13
N SER A 18 16.00 -7.05 -1.72
CA SER A 18 15.40 -8.11 -0.89
C SER A 18 15.40 -9.47 -1.59
N LYS A 19 15.06 -9.51 -2.88
CA LYS A 19 15.14 -10.74 -3.69
C LYS A 19 16.59 -11.23 -3.80
N MET A 20 17.54 -10.30 -3.93
CA MET A 20 18.95 -10.62 -3.97
C MET A 20 19.45 -11.21 -2.63
N LYS A 21 19.09 -10.63 -1.49
CA LYS A 21 19.44 -11.19 -0.16
C LYS A 21 18.92 -12.61 -0.01
N ASN A 22 17.68 -12.88 -0.44
CA ASN A 22 17.11 -14.23 -0.39
C ASN A 22 17.83 -15.22 -1.31
N GLU A 23 18.27 -14.79 -2.50
CA GLU A 23 18.96 -15.66 -3.46
C GLU A 23 20.43 -15.92 -3.10
N PHE A 24 21.12 -14.91 -2.57
CA PHE A 24 22.56 -14.97 -2.31
C PHE A 24 22.91 -15.29 -0.85
N GLY A 25 21.93 -15.23 0.07
CA GLY A 25 22.11 -15.51 1.49
C GLY A 25 23.27 -14.71 2.07
N ASP A 26 24.22 -15.41 2.70
CA ASP A 26 25.38 -14.82 3.36
C ASP A 26 26.36 -14.12 2.41
N GLN A 27 26.30 -14.40 1.10
CA GLN A 27 27.12 -13.68 0.10
C GLN A 27 26.64 -12.23 -0.10
N PHE A 28 25.43 -11.91 0.36
CA PHE A 28 24.90 -10.55 0.40
C PHE A 28 25.05 -10.03 1.82
N SER A 29 26.17 -9.38 2.11
CA SER A 29 26.51 -8.93 3.47
C SER A 29 25.44 -8.00 4.05
N ASP A 30 25.28 -8.03 5.36
CA ASP A 30 24.33 -7.16 6.05
C ASP A 30 24.74 -5.68 5.94
N GLU A 31 26.04 -5.40 5.85
CA GLU A 31 26.55 -4.05 5.57
C GLU A 31 26.06 -3.53 4.22
N LEU A 32 26.16 -4.34 3.16
CA LEU A 32 25.65 -3.98 1.84
C LEU A 32 24.13 -3.85 1.84
N PHE A 33 23.43 -4.75 2.55
CA PHE A 33 21.98 -4.69 2.70
C PHE A 33 21.54 -3.38 3.34
N ASN A 34 22.14 -3.00 4.46
CA ASN A 34 21.80 -1.79 5.18
C ASN A 34 22.08 -0.53 4.34
N ALA A 35 23.24 -0.48 3.66
CA ALA A 35 23.57 0.64 2.77
C ALA A 35 22.56 0.83 1.62
N ILE A 36 22.02 -0.28 1.09
CA ILE A 36 20.97 -0.22 0.06
C ILE A 36 19.60 0.12 0.67
N PHE A 37 19.30 -0.43 1.84
CA PHE A 37 18.02 -0.24 2.54
C PHE A 37 17.76 1.24 2.88
N GLU A 38 18.79 2.02 3.20
CA GLU A 38 18.68 3.47 3.39
C GLU A 38 18.14 4.22 2.16
N ASN A 39 18.21 3.59 0.98
CA ASN A 39 17.69 4.10 -0.28
C ASN A 39 16.46 3.30 -0.77
N ASP A 40 15.83 2.52 0.11
CA ASP A 40 14.58 1.84 -0.19
C ASP A 40 13.49 2.85 -0.57
N ILE A 41 12.60 2.43 -1.46
CA ILE A 41 11.51 3.29 -1.97
C ILE A 41 10.65 3.89 -0.84
N TYR A 42 10.50 3.22 0.29
CA TYR A 42 9.74 3.68 1.46
C TYR A 42 10.55 4.56 2.43
N GLU A 43 11.86 4.69 2.21
CA GLU A 43 12.76 5.56 2.96
C GLU A 43 13.14 6.83 2.16
N LEU A 44 12.78 6.89 0.88
CA LEU A 44 12.96 8.09 0.05
C LEU A 44 11.98 9.22 0.41
N PRO A 45 12.39 10.50 0.24
CA PRO A 45 11.49 11.65 0.43
C PRO A 45 10.16 11.47 -0.30
N PHE A 46 9.06 11.90 0.34
CA PHE A 46 7.70 11.66 -0.14
C PHE A 46 7.53 11.97 -1.63
N ASP A 47 7.91 13.16 -2.09
CA ASP A 47 7.75 13.56 -3.49
C ASP A 47 8.52 12.64 -4.46
N LYS A 48 9.69 12.12 -4.04
CA LYS A 48 10.47 11.16 -4.84
C LYS A 48 9.83 9.77 -4.87
N ASN A 49 9.23 9.33 -3.76
CA ASN A 49 8.40 8.12 -3.74
C ASN A 49 7.23 8.26 -4.73
N VAL A 50 6.50 9.38 -4.68
CA VAL A 50 5.36 9.65 -5.58
C VAL A 50 5.80 9.63 -7.04
N GLU A 51 6.93 10.26 -7.38
CA GLU A 51 7.50 10.24 -8.74
C GLU A 51 7.75 8.80 -9.21
N LEU A 52 8.57 8.05 -8.48
CA LEU A 52 9.03 6.72 -8.90
C LEU A 52 7.90 5.67 -8.93
N ILE A 53 6.96 5.72 -7.98
CA ILE A 53 5.82 4.80 -7.96
C ILE A 53 4.82 5.14 -9.06
N ALA A 54 4.52 6.43 -9.31
CA ALA A 54 3.66 6.82 -10.43
C ALA A 54 4.27 6.38 -11.76
N ASP A 55 5.58 6.56 -11.94
CA ASP A 55 6.29 6.08 -13.13
C ASP A 55 6.19 4.55 -13.27
N LYS A 56 6.22 3.80 -12.17
CA LYS A 56 6.03 2.34 -12.22
C LYS A 56 4.58 1.95 -12.60
N TRP A 57 3.59 2.72 -12.15
CA TRP A 57 2.21 2.54 -12.58
C TRP A 57 2.00 2.86 -14.06
N ASN A 58 2.71 3.87 -14.60
CA ASN A 58 2.69 4.18 -16.04
C ASN A 58 3.21 3.00 -16.86
N ASP A 59 4.43 2.51 -16.56
CA ASP A 59 4.99 1.34 -17.25
C ASP A 59 4.04 0.14 -17.18
N PHE A 60 3.44 -0.09 -16.01
CA PHE A 60 2.47 -1.16 -15.83
C PHE A 60 1.23 -0.96 -16.70
N ALA A 61 0.68 0.25 -16.77
CA ALA A 61 -0.52 0.53 -17.55
C ALA A 61 -0.28 0.32 -19.05
N GLU A 62 0.89 0.72 -19.57
CA GLU A 62 1.28 0.44 -20.96
C GLU A 62 1.32 -1.06 -21.26
N ILE A 63 1.96 -1.85 -20.38
CA ILE A 63 2.04 -3.31 -20.53
C ILE A 63 0.65 -3.96 -20.42
N ALA A 64 -0.14 -3.56 -19.42
CA ALA A 64 -1.43 -4.17 -19.12
C ALA A 64 -2.50 -3.85 -20.17
N LEU A 65 -2.38 -2.74 -20.91
CA LEU A 65 -3.28 -2.41 -22.02
C LEU A 65 -3.16 -3.40 -23.18
N GLU A 66 -1.97 -3.96 -23.41
CA GLU A 66 -1.72 -4.89 -24.50
C GLU A 66 -1.82 -6.36 -24.07
N ASP A 67 -1.79 -6.62 -22.76
CA ASP A 67 -1.79 -7.97 -22.22
C ASP A 67 -3.20 -8.50 -21.96
N ASN A 68 -3.47 -9.72 -22.41
CA ASN A 68 -4.74 -10.40 -22.17
C ASN A 68 -4.73 -11.12 -20.81
N LYS A 69 -4.52 -10.37 -19.72
CA LYS A 69 -4.47 -10.90 -18.35
C LYS A 69 -5.31 -10.07 -17.39
N VAL A 70 -5.79 -10.76 -16.35
CA VAL A 70 -6.43 -10.13 -15.19
C VAL A 70 -5.37 -9.91 -14.13
N TYR A 71 -5.17 -8.65 -13.75
CA TYR A 71 -4.24 -8.27 -12.69
C TYR A 71 -5.01 -7.99 -11.39
N ILE A 72 -4.57 -8.63 -10.31
CA ILE A 72 -5.09 -8.38 -8.97
C ILE A 72 -3.98 -7.74 -8.14
N PHE A 73 -4.29 -6.57 -7.60
CA PHE A 73 -3.39 -5.83 -6.75
C PHE A 73 -3.92 -5.79 -5.32
N GLU A 74 -3.02 -5.98 -4.37
CA GLU A 74 -3.29 -5.86 -2.95
C GLU A 74 -2.53 -4.65 -2.39
N CYS A 75 -3.20 -3.82 -1.58
CA CYS A 75 -2.65 -2.71 -0.80
C CYS A 75 -1.99 -1.54 -1.57
N CYS A 76 -1.57 -1.70 -2.83
CA CYS A 76 -0.69 -0.72 -3.47
C CYS A 76 -1.37 0.57 -3.97
N PHE A 77 -2.70 0.60 -4.10
CA PHE A 77 -3.40 1.73 -4.72
C PHE A 77 -3.77 2.85 -3.73
N ILE A 78 -4.52 2.56 -2.66
CA ILE A 78 -4.85 3.53 -1.60
C ILE A 78 -3.92 3.36 -0.40
N GLN A 79 -3.72 2.12 0.05
CA GLN A 79 -3.05 1.89 1.32
C GLN A 79 -1.60 2.38 1.32
N ASN A 80 -0.81 2.05 0.30
CA ASN A 80 0.59 2.49 0.24
C ASN A 80 0.76 4.02 0.20
N PRO A 81 0.02 4.79 -0.64
CA PRO A 81 0.02 6.25 -0.57
C PRO A 81 -0.29 6.84 0.81
N LEU A 82 -1.27 6.29 1.53
CA LEU A 82 -1.58 6.77 2.88
C LEU A 82 -0.52 6.34 3.90
N THR A 83 0.02 5.13 3.77
CA THR A 83 1.11 4.68 4.64
C THR A 83 2.33 5.58 4.51
N ILE A 84 2.78 5.89 3.28
CA ILE A 84 3.94 6.75 3.09
C ILE A 84 3.64 8.22 3.41
N GLY A 85 2.49 8.74 2.94
CA GLY A 85 2.14 10.14 3.13
C GLY A 85 1.74 10.45 4.56
N MET A 86 0.70 9.79 5.07
CA MET A 86 0.13 10.09 6.39
C MET A 86 0.99 9.50 7.52
N ILE A 87 1.35 8.22 7.43
CA ILE A 87 1.93 7.50 8.56
C ILE A 87 3.43 7.75 8.68
N LYS A 88 4.18 7.62 7.57
CA LYS A 88 5.63 7.83 7.57
C LYS A 88 6.00 9.31 7.67
N TYR A 89 5.46 10.14 6.77
CA TYR A 89 5.90 11.54 6.62
C TYR A 89 4.99 12.61 7.23
N GLY A 90 3.74 12.29 7.61
CA GLY A 90 2.82 13.31 8.15
C GLY A 90 2.44 14.38 7.11
N GLU A 91 2.44 14.03 5.83
CA GLU A 91 2.18 14.98 4.75
C GLU A 91 0.76 15.54 4.78
N GLN A 92 0.60 16.72 4.19
CA GLN A 92 -0.70 17.36 4.05
C GLN A 92 -1.66 16.45 3.27
N LYS A 93 -2.90 16.39 3.75
CA LYS A 93 -3.99 15.59 3.18
C LYS A 93 -4.10 15.75 1.66
N GLU A 94 -4.00 16.97 1.16
CA GLU A 94 -4.15 17.31 -0.26
C GLU A 94 -3.06 16.64 -1.11
N LYS A 95 -1.82 16.56 -0.62
CA LYS A 95 -0.72 15.86 -1.31
C LYS A 95 -1.00 14.36 -1.40
N ILE A 96 -1.54 13.75 -0.34
CA ILE A 96 -1.87 12.33 -0.29
C ILE A 96 -3.02 12.02 -1.25
N ILE A 97 -4.07 12.84 -1.27
CA ILE A 97 -5.18 12.73 -2.22
C ILE A 97 -4.65 12.86 -3.65
N ASN A 98 -3.83 13.87 -3.93
CA ASN A 98 -3.25 14.08 -5.25
C ASN A 98 -2.40 12.88 -5.71
N TYR A 99 -1.68 12.23 -4.79
CA TYR A 99 -0.94 11.02 -5.10
C TYR A 99 -1.89 9.89 -5.56
N VAL A 100 -2.94 9.58 -4.80
CA VAL A 100 -3.90 8.53 -5.21
C VAL A 100 -4.59 8.90 -6.52
N MET A 101 -5.01 10.16 -6.69
CA MET A 101 -5.68 10.61 -7.91
C MET A 101 -4.76 10.59 -9.13
N LYS A 102 -3.45 10.86 -8.96
CA LYS A 102 -2.45 10.70 -10.02
C LYS A 102 -2.39 9.24 -10.48
N VAL A 103 -2.29 8.28 -9.55
CA VAL A 103 -2.30 6.85 -9.88
C VAL A 103 -3.62 6.46 -10.55
N ALA A 104 -4.76 6.94 -10.02
CA ALA A 104 -6.08 6.66 -10.58
C ALA A 104 -6.20 7.09 -12.04
N LYS A 105 -5.60 8.25 -12.39
CA LYS A 105 -5.59 8.77 -13.75
C LYS A 105 -4.72 7.92 -14.69
N ILE A 106 -3.58 7.45 -14.21
CA ILE A 106 -2.67 6.59 -14.99
C ILE A 106 -3.36 5.30 -15.44
N ILE A 107 -4.10 4.67 -14.52
CA ILE A 107 -4.76 3.39 -14.78
C ILE A 107 -6.17 3.51 -15.35
N GLU A 108 -6.67 4.72 -15.64
CA GLU A 108 -8.06 4.96 -16.03
C GLU A 108 -8.47 4.13 -17.26
N ASN A 109 -7.60 4.07 -18.27
CA ASN A 109 -7.85 3.34 -19.52
C ASN A 109 -7.85 1.81 -19.35
N LEU A 110 -7.36 1.29 -18.21
CA LEU A 110 -7.45 -0.14 -17.88
C LEU A 110 -8.84 -0.54 -17.36
N ASN A 111 -9.75 0.42 -17.18
CA ASN A 111 -11.09 0.19 -16.62
C ASN A 111 -11.07 -0.61 -15.28
N PRO A 112 -10.28 -0.17 -14.28
CA PRO A 112 -10.07 -0.93 -13.06
C PRO A 112 -11.35 -1.02 -12.22
N MET A 113 -11.40 -2.04 -11.36
CA MET A 113 -12.38 -2.17 -10.29
C MET A 113 -11.66 -2.11 -8.94
N LEU A 114 -12.09 -1.20 -8.07
CA LEU A 114 -11.63 -1.10 -6.70
C LEU A 114 -12.57 -1.89 -5.77
N LEU A 115 -12.00 -2.80 -4.98
CA LEU A 115 -12.71 -3.49 -3.90
C LEU A 115 -12.16 -2.97 -2.57
N TYR A 116 -12.96 -2.18 -1.85
CA TYR A 116 -12.60 -1.64 -0.54
C TYR A 116 -13.13 -2.56 0.56
N VAL A 117 -12.23 -3.18 1.31
CA VAL A 117 -12.61 -4.09 2.41
C VAL A 117 -12.74 -3.29 3.70
N GLU A 118 -13.93 -3.27 4.28
CA GLU A 118 -14.24 -2.49 5.48
C GLU A 118 -14.65 -3.35 6.67
N GLN A 119 -14.49 -2.78 7.86
CA GLN A 119 -14.84 -3.38 9.14
C GLN A 119 -15.65 -2.37 9.95
N ASP A 120 -16.84 -2.74 10.39
CA ASP A 120 -17.70 -1.88 11.22
C ASP A 120 -17.00 -1.51 12.53
N ASN A 121 -16.31 -2.48 13.14
CA ASN A 121 -15.56 -2.28 14.38
C ASN A 121 -14.05 -2.33 14.13
N LEU A 122 -13.46 -1.16 13.87
CA LEU A 122 -12.02 -0.99 13.66
C LEU A 122 -11.22 -1.52 14.84
N GLU A 123 -11.56 -1.09 16.05
CA GLU A 123 -10.84 -1.44 17.26
C GLU A 123 -10.80 -2.95 17.46
N PHE A 124 -11.95 -3.62 17.34
CA PHE A 124 -12.04 -5.07 17.43
C PHE A 124 -11.14 -5.73 16.39
N SER A 125 -11.20 -5.29 15.13
CA SER A 125 -10.40 -5.88 14.05
C SER A 125 -8.89 -5.70 14.28
N PHE A 126 -8.46 -4.55 14.80
CA PHE A 126 -7.06 -4.29 15.09
C PHE A 126 -6.57 -5.08 16.30
N ARG A 127 -7.33 -5.10 17.40
CA ARG A 127 -6.99 -5.92 18.59
C ARG A 127 -7.00 -7.41 18.27
N LYS A 128 -7.87 -7.88 17.37
CA LYS A 128 -7.83 -9.25 16.86
C LYS A 128 -6.50 -9.52 16.14
N ALA A 129 -6.07 -8.63 15.24
CA ALA A 129 -4.80 -8.77 14.54
C ALA A 129 -3.60 -8.81 15.50
N LEU A 130 -3.59 -7.97 16.54
CA LEU A 130 -2.54 -7.98 17.57
C LEU A 130 -2.47 -9.32 18.34
N LYS A 131 -3.61 -10.00 18.54
CA LYS A 131 -3.65 -11.31 19.20
C LYS A 131 -3.19 -12.47 18.31
N GLU A 132 -3.37 -12.34 17.00
CA GLU A 132 -3.07 -13.42 16.03
C GLU A 132 -1.65 -13.37 15.48
N ARG A 133 -0.95 -12.24 15.65
CA ARG A 133 0.41 -12.01 15.14
C ARG A 133 1.45 -12.11 16.25
N THR A 134 2.72 -12.13 15.87
CA THR A 134 3.80 -12.22 16.85
C THR A 134 3.94 -10.92 17.66
N PRO A 135 4.55 -10.96 18.86
CA PRO A 135 4.81 -9.77 19.66
C PRO A 135 5.69 -8.73 18.94
N GLU A 136 6.64 -9.18 18.12
CA GLU A 136 7.55 -8.31 17.35
C GLU A 136 6.76 -7.55 16.29
N TRP A 137 5.86 -8.24 15.58
CA TRP A 137 4.97 -7.59 14.62
C TRP A 137 4.06 -6.57 15.30
N SER A 138 3.48 -6.95 16.45
CA SER A 138 2.58 -6.09 17.21
C SER A 138 3.26 -4.82 17.70
N THR A 139 4.46 -4.96 18.28
CA THR A 139 5.30 -3.83 18.70
C THR A 139 5.67 -2.96 17.51
N GLY A 140 6.12 -3.58 16.41
CA GLY A 140 6.55 -2.87 15.21
C GLY A 140 5.43 -2.08 14.55
N ILE A 141 4.20 -2.62 14.45
CA ILE A 141 3.10 -1.87 13.85
C ILE A 141 2.60 -0.73 14.74
N ILE A 142 2.61 -0.90 16.06
CA ILE A 142 2.26 0.19 16.99
C ILE A 142 3.28 1.30 16.86
N ASP A 143 4.57 0.99 16.96
CA ASP A 143 5.68 1.93 16.83
C ASP A 143 5.62 2.70 15.50
N TYR A 144 5.46 1.97 14.38
CA TYR A 144 5.37 2.56 13.05
C TYR A 144 4.20 3.54 12.90
N TYR A 145 3.09 3.32 13.60
CA TYR A 145 1.92 4.19 13.51
C TYR A 145 1.99 5.38 14.48
N THR A 146 2.70 5.26 15.60
CA THR A 146 2.68 6.28 16.65
C THR A 146 3.94 7.15 16.74
N ASN A 147 5.10 6.66 16.30
CA ASN A 147 6.38 7.36 16.50
C ASN A 147 6.89 8.13 15.28
N GLN A 148 6.05 8.30 14.26
CA GLN A 148 6.35 9.04 13.03
C GLN A 148 5.08 9.68 12.46
N GLY A 149 5.27 10.57 11.47
CA GLY A 149 4.22 11.29 10.75
C GLY A 149 3.04 11.72 11.62
N TYR A 150 1.84 11.39 11.16
CA TYR A 150 0.59 11.77 11.80
C TYR A 150 0.51 11.37 13.29
N GLY A 151 0.93 10.15 13.64
CA GLY A 151 0.86 9.68 15.02
C GLY A 151 1.71 10.50 15.97
N LYS A 152 2.95 10.82 15.55
CA LYS A 152 3.87 11.65 16.33
C LYS A 152 3.37 13.08 16.46
N GLU A 153 2.88 13.67 15.38
CA GLU A 153 2.35 15.04 15.36
C GLU A 153 1.17 15.23 16.32
N HIS A 154 0.35 14.19 16.50
CA HIS A 154 -0.82 14.21 17.36
C HIS A 154 -0.56 13.63 18.76
N ASN A 155 0.70 13.35 19.11
CA ASN A 155 1.11 12.75 20.38
C ASN A 155 0.37 11.44 20.71
N HIS A 156 0.02 10.66 19.67
CA HIS A 156 -0.55 9.34 19.83
C HIS A 156 0.53 8.36 20.28
N SER A 157 0.17 7.43 21.17
CA SER A 157 1.10 6.40 21.66
C SER A 157 0.38 5.11 22.04
N GLY A 158 1.11 3.99 21.99
CA GLY A 158 0.59 2.68 22.34
C GLY A 158 -0.56 2.21 21.45
N VAL A 159 -1.27 1.19 21.91
CA VAL A 159 -2.38 0.57 21.15
C VAL A 159 -3.50 1.58 20.87
N GLU A 160 -3.89 2.38 21.87
CA GLU A 160 -4.96 3.37 21.72
C GLU A 160 -4.57 4.46 20.73
N GLY A 161 -3.30 4.90 20.75
CA GLY A 161 -2.79 5.84 19.76
C GLY A 161 -2.82 5.25 18.34
N ALA A 162 -2.38 4.01 18.16
CA ALA A 162 -2.43 3.34 16.87
C ALA A 162 -3.88 3.22 16.33
N ILE A 163 -4.85 2.95 17.21
CA ILE A 163 -6.28 2.95 16.85
C ILE A 163 -6.72 4.34 16.37
N LYS A 164 -6.35 5.42 17.06
CA LYS A 164 -6.68 6.80 16.64
C LYS A 164 -6.09 7.14 15.27
N VAL A 165 -4.86 6.73 15.02
CA VAL A 165 -4.21 6.91 13.71
C VAL A 165 -4.95 6.12 12.63
N LEU A 166 -5.36 4.89 12.91
CA LEU A 166 -6.13 4.06 11.98
C LEU A 166 -7.53 4.62 11.70
N GLU A 167 -8.20 5.21 12.69
CA GLU A 167 -9.48 5.91 12.52
C GLU A 167 -9.32 7.12 11.58
N ALA A 168 -8.31 7.96 11.83
CA ALA A 168 -8.01 9.11 10.97
C ALA A 168 -7.65 8.67 9.54
N ARG A 169 -6.87 7.57 9.42
CA ARG A 169 -6.51 6.97 8.13
C ARG A 169 -7.75 6.49 7.38
N ARG A 170 -8.65 5.76 8.05
CA ARG A 170 -9.92 5.30 7.46
C ARG A 170 -10.77 6.47 6.96
N ASN A 171 -10.85 7.57 7.70
CA ASN A 171 -11.62 8.73 7.26
C ASN A 171 -11.08 9.30 5.94
N LEU A 172 -9.75 9.40 5.81
CA LEU A 172 -9.12 9.84 4.57
C LEU A 172 -9.29 8.81 3.44
N GLU A 173 -9.21 7.51 3.73
CA GLU A 173 -9.49 6.46 2.74
C GLU A 173 -10.91 6.58 2.18
N LEU A 174 -11.90 6.80 3.04
CA LEU A 174 -13.31 6.92 2.63
C LEU A 174 -13.56 8.19 1.81
N GLU A 175 -12.93 9.30 2.17
CA GLU A 175 -12.99 10.52 1.38
C GLU A 175 -12.41 10.32 -0.02
N ILE A 176 -11.22 9.72 -0.11
CA ILE A 176 -10.59 9.36 -1.39
C ILE A 176 -11.48 8.38 -2.17
N PHE A 177 -12.03 7.37 -1.49
CA PHE A 177 -12.94 6.41 -2.10
C PHE A 177 -14.11 7.13 -2.76
N ASP A 178 -14.73 8.11 -2.11
CA ASP A 178 -15.86 8.85 -2.64
C ASP A 178 -15.49 9.72 -3.85
N MET A 179 -14.28 10.28 -3.87
CA MET A 179 -13.75 11.09 -4.98
C MET A 179 -13.45 10.28 -6.26
N LEU A 180 -13.13 8.99 -6.13
CA LEU A 180 -12.76 8.14 -7.27
C LEU A 180 -13.93 7.90 -8.22
N LYS A 181 -13.69 8.03 -9.53
CA LYS A 181 -14.71 7.83 -10.59
C LYS A 181 -14.72 6.41 -11.18
N MET A 182 -13.75 5.58 -10.83
CA MET A 182 -13.67 4.19 -11.28
C MET A 182 -14.77 3.33 -10.65
N LYS A 183 -15.00 2.14 -11.22
CA LYS A 183 -15.88 1.14 -10.61
C LYS A 183 -15.33 0.80 -9.22
N LYS A 184 -16.18 0.88 -8.20
CA LYS A 184 -15.77 0.69 -6.81
C LYS A 184 -16.87 0.03 -6.01
N GLU A 185 -16.49 -0.91 -5.15
CA GLU A 185 -17.41 -1.69 -4.32
C GLU A 185 -16.85 -1.80 -2.90
N LYS A 186 -17.73 -1.65 -1.91
CA LYS A 186 -17.39 -1.91 -0.51
C LYS A 186 -17.70 -3.35 -0.15
N ILE A 187 -16.81 -3.97 0.60
CA ILE A 187 -16.93 -5.34 1.11
C ILE A 187 -16.79 -5.27 2.62
N ASN A 188 -17.92 -5.31 3.32
CA ASN A 188 -17.92 -5.41 4.77
C ASN A 188 -17.52 -6.84 5.17
N ASN A 189 -16.35 -6.99 5.78
CA ASN A 189 -15.84 -8.30 6.21
C ASN A 189 -15.97 -8.55 7.73
N THR A 190 -16.86 -7.83 8.42
CA THR A 190 -17.01 -7.90 9.89
C THR A 190 -17.36 -9.28 10.43
N LYS A 191 -18.04 -10.11 9.64
CA LYS A 191 -18.37 -11.49 10.07
C LYS A 191 -17.22 -12.50 9.93
N TYR A 192 -16.13 -12.15 9.23
CA TYR A 192 -15.03 -13.08 8.91
C TYR A 192 -15.46 -14.42 8.24
N GLU A 193 -16.61 -14.45 7.56
CA GLU A 193 -17.13 -15.60 6.81
C GLU A 193 -16.43 -15.78 5.45
N ILE A 194 -15.21 -16.34 5.47
CA ILE A 194 -14.32 -16.44 4.31
C ILE A 194 -15.00 -17.05 3.07
N ASP A 195 -15.78 -18.13 3.24
CA ASP A 195 -16.41 -18.81 2.11
C ASP A 195 -17.52 -17.97 1.46
N SER A 196 -18.28 -17.23 2.27
CA SER A 196 -19.29 -16.27 1.78
C SER A 196 -18.63 -15.16 0.95
N TYR A 197 -17.57 -14.55 1.48
CA TYR A 197 -16.83 -13.52 0.75
C TYR A 197 -16.17 -14.04 -0.52
N ARG A 198 -15.66 -15.28 -0.51
CA ARG A 198 -15.12 -15.91 -1.72
C ARG A 198 -16.18 -16.05 -2.80
N SER A 199 -17.40 -16.47 -2.44
CA SER A 199 -18.51 -16.57 -3.40
C SER A 199 -18.88 -15.20 -3.96
N MET A 200 -19.07 -14.21 -3.07
CA MET A 200 -19.40 -12.85 -3.47
C MET A 200 -18.35 -12.22 -4.41
N LEU A 201 -17.06 -12.43 -4.13
CA LEU A 201 -15.97 -11.94 -4.96
C LEU A 201 -15.99 -12.59 -6.36
N LYS A 202 -16.27 -13.89 -6.46
CA LYS A 202 -16.41 -14.57 -7.75
C LYS A 202 -17.52 -13.94 -8.57
N ASP A 203 -18.70 -13.74 -8.00
CA ASP A 203 -19.85 -13.17 -8.70
C ASP A 203 -19.54 -11.75 -9.22
N LYS A 204 -18.94 -10.90 -8.38
CA LYS A 204 -18.54 -9.53 -8.77
C LYS A 204 -17.49 -9.52 -9.88
N LEU A 205 -16.49 -10.40 -9.82
CA LEU A 205 -15.46 -10.51 -10.84
C LEU A 205 -16.00 -11.06 -12.17
N THR A 206 -16.92 -12.02 -12.13
CA THR A 206 -17.57 -12.55 -13.34
C THR A 206 -18.38 -11.46 -14.06
N ILE A 207 -19.12 -10.62 -13.34
CA ILE A 207 -19.86 -9.49 -13.93
C ILE A 207 -18.92 -8.51 -14.63
N GLN A 208 -17.72 -8.29 -14.10
CA GLN A 208 -16.74 -7.37 -14.68
C GLN A 208 -16.11 -7.91 -15.97
N MET A 209 -15.96 -9.23 -16.12
CA MET A 209 -15.30 -9.85 -17.29
C MET A 209 -16.23 -10.04 -18.50
N VAL A 210 -17.54 -9.83 -18.35
CA VAL A 210 -18.56 -10.04 -19.40
C VAL A 210 -18.91 -8.73 -20.15
N LYS A 211 -18.17 -7.64 -19.91
CA LYS A 211 -18.29 -6.36 -20.62
C LYS A 211 -16.99 -5.99 -21.30
#